data_AF-W6TRR2-F1
#
_entry.id   AF-W6TRR2-F1
#
_cell.length_a   1.000
_cell.length_b   1.000
_cell.length_c   1.000
_cell.angle_alpha   90.00
_cell.angle_beta   90.00
_cell.angle_gamma   90.00
#
_symmetry.space_group_name_H-M   'P 1'
#
loop_
_entity.id
_entity.type
_entity.pdbx_description
1 polymer ?
#
loop_
_entity_poly.entity_id
_entity_poly.type
_entity_poly.pdbx_seq_one_letter_code
_entity_poly.pdbx_strand_id
1 'polypeptide(L)'
;MALIPGTPSDLAGSMAEAIQAAFNEHYPEVMGKKPPEDNKQMTLLCVAVAIGVINHLKAHPEAFIIKTKFNDDTLYNAVVEII
;
A
#
# COMPACT_ATOMS: atom_id res chain seq x y z
N MET A 1 17.15 3.61 14.70
CA MET A 1 17.29 2.27 14.09
C MET A 1 17.42 2.49 12.60
N ALA A 2 18.52 2.03 12.01
CA ALA A 2 18.80 2.21 10.59
C ALA A 2 17.80 1.38 9.77
N LEU A 3 17.26 1.99 8.72
CA LEU A 3 16.46 1.29 7.71
C LEU A 3 17.33 0.17 7.12
N ILE A 4 16.97 -1.08 7.42
CA ILE A 4 17.61 -2.25 6.81
C ILE A 4 17.35 -2.13 5.30
N PRO A 5 18.37 -2.21 4.43
CA PRO A 5 18.18 -2.14 3.00
C PRO A 5 17.31 -3.32 2.56
N GLY A 6 16.04 -3.06 2.26
CA GLY A 6 15.20 -4.01 1.53
C GLY A 6 15.86 -4.25 0.18
N THR A 7 16.13 -5.51 -0.14
CA THR A 7 16.70 -5.88 -1.43
C THR A 7 15.70 -5.55 -2.54
N PRO A 8 16.05 -4.70 -3.53
CA PRO A 8 15.12 -4.20 -4.58
C PRO A 8 14.68 -5.24 -5.62
N SER A 9 14.84 -6.54 -5.35
CA SER A 9 15.02 -7.55 -6.40
C SER A 9 13.81 -7.70 -7.33
N ASP A 10 12.59 -7.40 -6.86
CA ASP A 10 11.35 -7.52 -7.66
C ASP A 10 10.40 -6.34 -7.40
N LEU A 11 10.78 -5.14 -7.85
CA LEU A 11 9.89 -3.96 -7.78
C LEU A 11 8.69 -4.12 -8.72
N ALA A 12 8.90 -4.66 -9.91
CA ALA A 12 7.87 -4.81 -10.94
C ALA A 12 6.75 -5.75 -10.48
N GLY A 13 5.49 -5.28 -10.58
CA GLY A 13 4.29 -5.97 -10.13
C GLY A 13 4.05 -5.94 -8.62
N SER A 14 4.87 -5.21 -7.84
CA SER A 14 4.77 -5.16 -6.38
C SER A 14 3.90 -4.01 -5.87
N MET A 15 3.41 -4.12 -4.63
CA MET A 15 2.76 -3.01 -3.93
C MET A 15 3.68 -1.79 -3.80
N ALA A 16 5.00 -1.97 -3.72
CA ALA A 16 5.94 -0.87 -3.66
C ALA A 16 5.99 -0.07 -4.98
N GLU A 17 5.86 -0.73 -6.13
CA GLU A 17 5.73 -0.07 -7.43
C GLU A 17 4.40 0.70 -7.52
N ALA A 18 3.30 0.10 -7.09
CA ALA A 18 2.00 0.77 -7.09
C ALA A 18 2.01 2.04 -6.21
N ILE A 19 2.66 1.98 -5.04
CA ILE A 19 2.84 3.14 -4.15
C ILE A 19 3.73 4.20 -4.82
N GLN A 20 4.83 3.80 -5.46
CA GLN A 20 5.72 4.73 -6.16
C GLN A 20 5.02 5.40 -7.35
N ALA A 21 4.23 4.65 -8.12
CA ALA A 21 3.44 5.18 -9.23
C ALA A 21 2.40 6.20 -8.74
N ALA A 22 1.63 5.86 -7.70
CA ALA A 22 0.65 6.78 -7.11
C ALA A 22 1.32 8.03 -6.52
N PHE A 23 2.48 7.87 -5.87
CA PHE A 23 3.26 9.00 -5.37
C PHE A 23 3.68 9.93 -6.51
N ASN A 24 4.21 9.38 -7.61
CA ASN A 24 4.64 10.14 -8.77
C ASN A 24 3.48 10.83 -9.50
N GLU A 25 2.31 10.19 -9.57
CA GLU A 25 1.08 10.73 -10.16
C GLU A 25 0.59 11.97 -9.40
N HIS A 26 0.52 11.90 -8.07
CA HIS A 26 0.02 12.99 -7.24
C HIS A 26 1.09 14.01 -6.83
N TYR A 27 2.37 13.73 -7.09
CA TYR A 27 3.46 14.64 -6.73
C TYR A 27 3.29 16.07 -7.28
N PRO A 28 2.89 16.28 -8.55
CA PRO A 28 2.64 17.63 -9.08
C PRO A 28 1.49 18.36 -8.40
N GLU A 29 0.45 17.65 -7.97
CA GLU A 29 -0.72 18.22 -7.30
C GLU A 29 -0.35 18.73 -5.89
N VAL A 30 0.48 17.96 -5.18
CA VAL A 30 0.88 18.28 -3.81
C VAL A 30 2.04 19.28 -3.76
N MET A 31 3.03 19.12 -4.65
CA MET A 31 4.31 19.83 -4.57
C MET A 31 4.47 20.92 -5.63
N GLY A 32 3.54 21.03 -6.59
CA GLY A 32 3.58 22.02 -7.68
C GLY A 32 4.76 21.86 -8.64
N LYS A 33 5.41 20.69 -8.63
CA LYS A 33 6.61 20.40 -9.44
C LYS A 33 6.66 18.94 -9.86
N LYS A 34 7.52 18.61 -10.82
CA LYS A 34 7.72 17.23 -11.26
C LYS A 34 8.28 16.36 -10.13
N PRO A 35 7.92 15.06 -10.08
CA PRO A 35 8.54 14.13 -9.15
C PRO A 35 10.06 14.06 -9.38
N PRO A 36 10.84 13.86 -8.31
CA PRO A 36 12.28 13.65 -8.44
C PRO A 36 12.55 12.37 -9.25
N GLU A 37 13.72 12.27 -9.86
CA GLU A 37 14.14 11.04 -10.52
C GLU A 37 14.16 9.86 -9.54
N ASP A 38 13.73 8.71 -10.05
CA ASP A 38 13.73 7.45 -9.30
C ASP A 38 15.13 7.16 -8.80
N ASN A 39 15.26 7.13 -7.48
CA ASN A 39 16.52 6.86 -6.81
C ASN A 39 16.31 5.80 -5.72
N LYS A 40 17.41 5.13 -5.35
CA LYS A 40 17.38 4.02 -4.40
C LYS A 40 16.72 4.38 -3.06
N GLN A 41 16.83 5.63 -2.62
CA GLN A 41 16.22 6.06 -1.35
C GLN A 41 14.70 6.13 -1.45
N MET A 42 14.18 6.63 -2.58
CA MET A 42 12.74 6.67 -2.85
C MET A 42 12.16 5.25 -2.93
N THR A 43 12.84 4.34 -3.63
CA THR A 43 12.42 2.93 -3.70
C THR A 43 12.40 2.28 -2.31
N LEU A 44 13.43 2.49 -1.49
CA LEU A 44 13.47 1.98 -0.11
C LEU A 44 12.33 2.53 0.75
N LEU A 45 11.99 3.81 0.59
CA LEU A 45 10.85 4.42 1.28
C LEU A 45 9.53 3.75 0.86
N CYS A 46 9.30 3.57 -0.44
CA CYS A 46 8.07 2.93 -0.94
C CYS A 46 7.95 1.47 -0.47
N VAL A 47 9.06 0.73 -0.44
CA VAL A 47 9.10 -0.62 0.13
C VAL A 47 8.77 -0.60 1.62
N ALA A 48 9.32 0.33 2.39
CA ALA A 48 9.02 0.44 3.83
C ALA A 48 7.55 0.76 4.10
N VAL A 49 6.94 1.64 3.29
CA VAL A 49 5.51 1.96 3.36
C VAL A 49 4.69 0.72 3.02
N ALA A 50 5.00 0.01 1.94
CA ALA A 50 4.31 -1.23 1.56
C ALA A 50 4.34 -2.28 2.68
N ILE A 51 5.51 -2.51 3.29
CA ILE A 51 5.67 -3.42 4.43
C ILE A 51 4.82 -2.96 5.63
N GLY A 52 4.81 -1.66 5.92
CA GLY A 52 3.99 -1.08 6.98
C GLY A 52 2.50 -1.33 6.77
N VAL A 53 2.00 -1.11 5.55
CA VAL A 53 0.60 -1.36 5.17
C VAL A 53 0.26 -2.85 5.33
N ILE A 54 1.08 -3.76 4.81
CA ILE A 54 0.85 -5.21 4.96
C ILE A 54 0.83 -5.61 6.44
N ASN A 55 1.77 -5.12 7.25
CA ASN A 55 1.81 -5.43 8.67
C ASN A 55 0.57 -4.90 9.41
N HIS A 56 0.11 -3.69 9.08
CA HIS A 56 -1.12 -3.14 9.63
C HIS A 56 -2.33 -4.01 9.25
N LEU A 57 -2.48 -4.36 7.97
CA LEU A 57 -3.55 -5.22 7.49
C LEU A 57 -3.55 -6.61 8.13
N LYS A 58 -2.37 -7.19 8.40
CA LYS A 58 -2.24 -8.45 9.16
C LYS A 58 -2.64 -8.32 10.63
N ALA A 59 -2.35 -7.17 11.25
CA ALA A 59 -2.74 -6.90 12.63
C ALA A 59 -4.22 -6.54 12.78
N HIS A 60 -4.84 -6.05 11.69
CA HIS A 60 -6.21 -5.59 11.62
C HIS A 60 -7.02 -6.34 10.56
N PRO A 61 -7.25 -7.66 10.72
CA PRO A 61 -8.01 -8.45 9.75
C PRO A 61 -9.46 -7.96 9.59
N GLU A 62 -9.99 -7.21 10.55
CA GLU A 62 -11.27 -6.52 10.46
C GLU A 62 -11.37 -5.55 9.28
N ALA A 63 -10.25 -5.03 8.79
CA ALA A 63 -10.19 -4.16 7.63
C ALA A 63 -10.64 -4.87 6.33
N PHE A 64 -10.60 -6.21 6.30
CA PHE A 64 -11.06 -7.02 5.18
C PHE A 64 -12.51 -7.52 5.33
N ILE A 65 -13.21 -7.12 6.39
CA ILE A 65 -14.60 -7.53 6.60
C ILE A 65 -15.52 -6.62 5.76
N ILE A 66 -16.11 -7.19 4.71
CA ILE A 66 -17.18 -6.56 3.95
C ILE A 66 -18.48 -6.78 4.72
N LYS A 67 -19.09 -5.68 5.18
CA LYS A 67 -20.42 -5.69 5.81
C LYS A 67 -21.44 -5.20 4.80
N THR A 68 -22.40 -6.04 4.43
CA THR A 68 -23.54 -5.63 3.61
C THR A 68 -24.84 -5.85 4.36
N LYS A 69 -25.84 -5.02 4.05
CA LYS A 69 -27.18 -5.08 4.62
C LYS A 69 -28.16 -5.19 3.46
N PHE A 70 -28.85 -6.32 3.37
CA PHE A 70 -29.99 -6.44 2.47
C PHE A 70 -31.25 -5.88 3.16
N ASN A 71 -32.30 -5.59 2.39
CA ASN A 71 -33.52 -4.86 2.80
C ASN A 71 -34.24 -5.43 4.05
N ASP A 72 -33.81 -6.59 4.53
CA ASP A 72 -34.37 -7.45 5.57
C ASP A 72 -33.68 -7.24 6.94
N ASP A 73 -32.99 -6.12 7.14
CA ASP A 73 -32.23 -5.75 8.35
C ASP A 73 -31.07 -6.69 8.77
N THR A 74 -30.83 -7.76 8.03
CA THR A 74 -29.79 -8.75 8.33
C THR A 74 -28.41 -8.28 7.84
N LEU A 75 -27.44 -8.24 8.75
CA LEU A 75 -26.03 -7.93 8.45
C LEU A 75 -25.27 -9.20 8.05
N TYR A 76 -24.75 -9.21 6.83
CA TYR A 76 -23.88 -10.28 6.33
C TYR A 76 -22.42 -9.82 6.42
N ASN A 77 -21.58 -10.63 7.07
CA ASN A 77 -20.14 -10.41 7.14
C ASN A 77 -19.45 -11.38 6.17
N ALA A 78 -18.67 -10.86 5.23
CA ALA A 78 -17.75 -11.64 4.40
C ALA A 78 -16.32 -11.19 4.69
N VAL A 79 -15.36 -12.13 4.66
CA VAL A 79 -13.93 -11.83 4.82
C VAL A 79 -13.26 -12.03 3.47
N VAL A 80 -12.46 -11.05 3.04
CA VAL A 80 -11.61 -11.22 1.85
C VAL A 80 -10.40 -12.08 2.25
N GLU A 81 -10.33 -13.29 1.73
CA GLU A 81 -9.11 -14.11 1.78
C GLU A 81 -8.19 -13.71 0.63
N ILE A 82 -6.96 -13.29 0.96
CA ILE A 82 -5.89 -13.13 -0.02
C ILE A 82 -5.18 -14.48 -0.11
N ILE A 83 -5.41 -15.22 -1.20
CA ILE A 83 -4.78 -16.52 -1.51
C ILE A 83 -3.55 -16.30 -2.39
#